data_AF-A0A2D4LZ62-F1
#
_entry.id   AF-A0A2D4LZ62-F1
#
_cell.length_a   1.000
_cell.length_b   1.000
_cell.length_c   1.000
_cell.angle_alpha   90.00
_cell.angle_beta   90.00
_cell.angle_gamma   90.00
#
_symmetry.space_group_name_H-M   'P 1'
#
loop_
_entity.id
_entity.type
_entity.pdbx_description
1 polymer ?
#
loop_
_entity_poly.entity_id
_entity_poly.type
_entity_poly.pdbx_seq_one_letter_code
_entity_poly.pdbx_strand_id
1 'polypeptide(L)'
;ENFQQRNIQLIQSIKEFLQEDESLFNKFKTYSGQFRQGLISAEQYYQSCQELLGENFKKIFNELLVLLPDTAKQQELLSAYHDLKAKAPAGSSPSPLSRSRKNRKGVWQAEPASSELDCCVCPTCQQVLTQQDLLSHQALHLEEDEFPSLQAISRIIS
;
A
#
# COMPACT_ATOMS: atom_id res chain seq x y z
N GLU A 1 -12.07 7.58 -12.22
CA GLU A 1 -10.80 6.84 -12.03
C GLU A 1 -10.63 5.82 -13.16
N ASN A 2 -9.40 5.55 -13.62
CA ASN A 2 -9.15 4.68 -14.77
C ASN A 2 -8.11 3.59 -14.43
N PHE A 3 -8.47 2.74 -13.47
CA PHE A 3 -7.59 1.66 -12.96
C PHE A 3 -7.11 0.72 -14.06
N GLN A 4 -7.95 0.45 -15.07
CA GLN A 4 -7.56 -0.36 -16.23
C GLN A 4 -6.42 0.28 -17.02
N GLN A 5 -6.54 1.57 -17.34
CA GLN A 5 -5.49 2.31 -18.04
C GLN A 5 -4.19 2.35 -17.23
N ARG A 6 -4.27 2.59 -15.91
CA ARG A 6 -3.10 2.60 -15.03
C ARG A 6 -2.42 1.25 -14.94
N ASN A 7 -3.19 0.16 -14.88
CA ASN A 7 -2.64 -1.18 -14.93
C ASN A 7 -1.94 -1.48 -16.27
N ILE A 8 -2.51 -1.05 -17.39
CA ILE A 8 -1.86 -1.17 -18.70
C ILE A 8 -0.51 -0.43 -18.70
N GLN A 9 -0.47 0.81 -18.19
CA GLN A 9 0.76 1.59 -18.08
C GLN A 9 1.79 0.94 -17.16
N LEU A 10 1.37 0.46 -15.98
CA LEU A 10 2.23 -0.23 -15.02
C LEU A 10 2.89 -1.47 -15.67
N ILE A 11 2.09 -2.32 -16.31
CA ILE A 11 2.59 -3.52 -16.98
C ILE A 11 3.56 -3.16 -18.11
N GLN A 12 3.28 -2.10 -18.87
CA GLN A 12 4.18 -1.61 -19.91
C GLN A 12 5.52 -1.15 -19.32
N SER A 13 5.50 -0.32 -18.27
CA SER A 13 6.73 0.13 -17.61
C SER A 13 7.54 -1.03 -17.03
N ILE A 14 6.89 -2.05 -16.45
CA ILE A 14 7.59 -3.25 -15.97
C ILE A 14 8.29 -3.96 -17.12
N LYS A 15 7.62 -4.14 -18.26
CA LYS A 15 8.23 -4.75 -19.45
C LYS A 15 9.44 -3.95 -19.94
N GLU A 16 9.32 -2.63 -20.00
CA GLU A 16 10.41 -1.75 -20.41
C GLU A 16 11.61 -1.82 -19.44
N PHE A 17 11.36 -1.82 -18.12
CA PHE A 17 12.42 -1.97 -17.11
C PHE A 17 13.12 -3.33 -17.17
N LEU A 18 12.43 -4.35 -17.68
CA LEU A 18 12.98 -5.68 -17.91
C LEU A 18 13.51 -5.86 -19.34
N GLN A 19 13.64 -4.77 -20.11
CA GLN A 19 14.16 -4.79 -21.48
C GLN A 19 13.40 -5.75 -22.40
N GLU A 20 12.10 -5.89 -22.19
CA GLU A 20 11.22 -6.82 -22.90
C GLU A 20 11.63 -8.30 -22.77
N ASP A 21 12.40 -8.65 -21.73
CA ASP A 21 12.75 -10.05 -21.43
C ASP A 21 11.52 -10.79 -20.88
N GLU A 22 10.92 -11.63 -21.74
CA GLU A 22 9.75 -12.45 -21.40
C GLU A 22 10.00 -13.41 -20.24
N SER A 23 11.24 -13.88 -20.03
CA SER A 23 11.55 -14.80 -18.93
C SER A 23 11.51 -14.08 -17.58
N LEU A 24 12.07 -12.87 -17.50
CA LEU A 24 12.03 -12.03 -16.31
C LEU A 24 10.60 -11.55 -16.05
N PHE A 25 9.87 -11.16 -17.10
CA PHE A 25 8.48 -10.77 -16.96
C PHE A 25 7.59 -11.94 -16.48
N ASN A 26 7.85 -13.17 -16.95
CA ASN A 26 7.17 -14.36 -16.43
C ASN A 26 7.50 -14.65 -14.96
N LYS A 27 8.74 -14.42 -14.51
CA LYS A 27 9.09 -14.49 -13.09
C LYS A 27 8.31 -13.46 -12.26
N PHE A 28 8.26 -12.21 -12.72
CA PHE A 28 7.44 -11.15 -12.08
C PHE A 28 5.98 -11.57 -11.92
N LYS A 29 5.35 -12.08 -12.99
CA LYS A 29 3.96 -12.59 -12.96
C LYS A 29 3.81 -13.74 -11.97
N THR A 30 4.77 -14.65 -11.92
CA THR A 30 4.77 -15.80 -11.01
C THR A 30 4.81 -15.35 -9.56
N TYR A 31 5.74 -14.46 -9.19
CA TYR A 31 5.82 -13.94 -7.83
C TYR A 31 4.57 -13.15 -7.45
N SER A 32 4.04 -12.33 -8.36
CA SER A 32 2.81 -11.56 -8.14
C SER A 32 1.59 -12.47 -7.93
N GLY A 33 1.50 -13.57 -8.69
CA GLY A 33 0.48 -14.59 -8.51
C GLY A 33 0.61 -15.33 -7.17
N GLN A 34 1.82 -15.75 -6.82
CA GLN A 34 2.12 -16.43 -5.56
C GLN A 34 1.80 -15.54 -4.35
N PHE A 35 2.17 -14.27 -4.40
CA PHE A 35 1.90 -13.32 -3.33
C PHE A 35 0.39 -13.15 -3.10
N ARG A 36 -0.37 -12.92 -4.18
CA ARG A 36 -1.83 -12.79 -4.11
C ARG A 36 -2.52 -14.05 -3.57
N GLN A 37 -1.97 -15.23 -3.88
CA GLN A 37 -2.47 -16.51 -3.38
C GLN A 37 -2.00 -16.82 -1.94
N GLY A 38 -1.14 -15.98 -1.36
CA GLY A 38 -0.58 -16.22 -0.02
C GLY A 38 0.49 -17.31 0.03
N LEU A 39 1.06 -17.70 -1.11
CA LEU A 39 2.13 -18.70 -1.19
C LEU A 39 3.50 -18.15 -0.78
N ILE A 40 3.68 -16.83 -0.91
CA ILE A 40 4.87 -16.11 -0.42
C ILE A 40 4.42 -14.91 0.42
N SER A 41 5.24 -14.52 1.40
CA SER A 41 4.99 -13.35 2.23
C SER A 41 5.26 -12.04 1.50
N ALA A 42 4.68 -10.94 2.00
CA ALA A 42 4.97 -9.60 1.49
C ALA A 42 6.47 -9.25 1.48
N GLU A 43 7.24 -9.62 2.50
CA GLU A 43 8.69 -9.40 2.54
C GLU A 43 9.41 -10.13 1.40
N GLN A 44 9.07 -11.41 1.19
CA GLN A 44 9.65 -12.21 0.10
C GLN A 44 9.25 -11.68 -1.27
N TYR A 45 8.00 -11.26 -1.44
CA TYR A 45 7.52 -10.65 -2.67
C TYR A 45 8.26 -9.34 -2.98
N TYR A 46 8.38 -8.45 -1.99
CA TYR A 46 9.09 -7.18 -2.12
C TYR A 46 10.55 -7.41 -2.53
N GLN A 47 11.27 -8.30 -1.83
CA GLN A 47 12.66 -8.64 -2.13
C GLN A 47 12.82 -9.24 -3.54
N SER A 48 11.92 -10.15 -3.93
CA SER A 48 11.95 -10.78 -5.27
C SER A 48 11.73 -9.76 -6.39
N CYS A 49 10.81 -8.80 -6.19
CA CYS A 49 10.61 -7.72 -7.15
C CYS A 49 11.79 -6.74 -7.17
N GLN A 50 12.38 -6.43 -6.01
CA GLN A 50 13.55 -5.57 -5.91
C GLN A 50 14.79 -6.20 -6.58
N GLU A 51 14.99 -7.52 -6.45
CA GLU A 51 16.06 -8.24 -7.14
C GLU A 51 15.86 -8.23 -8.66
N LEU A 52 14.62 -8.41 -9.12
CA LEU A 52 14.29 -8.51 -10.54
C LEU A 52 14.33 -7.15 -11.28
N LEU A 53 13.86 -6.08 -10.64
CA LEU A 53 13.73 -4.74 -11.24
C LEU A 53 14.79 -3.74 -10.75
N GLY A 54 15.55 -4.09 -9.71
CA GLY A 54 16.54 -3.21 -9.09
C GLY A 54 15.93 -1.90 -8.59
N GLU A 55 16.62 -0.79 -8.86
CA GLU A 55 16.20 0.56 -8.45
C GLU A 55 14.90 1.00 -9.14
N ASN A 56 14.57 0.44 -10.31
CA ASN A 56 13.33 0.76 -11.01
C ASN A 56 12.10 0.26 -10.25
N PHE A 57 12.25 -0.73 -9.36
CA PHE A 57 11.14 -1.20 -8.54
C PHE A 57 10.51 -0.07 -7.72
N LYS A 58 11.33 0.81 -7.13
CA LYS A 58 10.84 1.95 -6.32
C LYS A 58 9.95 2.89 -7.12
N LYS A 59 10.21 3.05 -8.44
CA LYS A 59 9.44 3.92 -9.33
C LYS A 59 8.03 3.40 -9.61
N ILE A 60 7.85 2.08 -9.58
CA ILE A 60 6.56 1.44 -9.85
C ILE A 60 5.84 0.94 -8.60
N PHE A 61 6.54 0.89 -7.47
CA PHE A 61 6.06 0.21 -6.28
C PHE A 61 4.71 0.78 -5.78
N ASN A 62 4.58 2.11 -5.77
CA ASN A 62 3.33 2.77 -5.38
C ASN A 62 2.15 2.34 -6.26
N GLU A 63 2.33 2.38 -7.58
CA GLU A 63 1.28 1.99 -8.54
C GLU A 63 0.96 0.50 -8.44
N LEU A 64 1.98 -0.35 -8.30
CA LEU A 64 1.79 -1.78 -8.11
C LEU A 64 0.96 -2.07 -6.85
N LEU A 65 1.27 -1.40 -5.75
CA LEU A 65 0.59 -1.56 -4.47
C LEU A 65 -0.89 -1.19 -4.58
N VAL A 66 -1.22 0.00 -5.07
CA VAL A 66 -2.62 0.48 -5.15
C VAL A 66 -3.44 -0.28 -6.20
N LEU A 67 -2.79 -0.94 -7.17
CA LEU A 67 -3.46 -1.75 -8.20
C LEU A 67 -3.62 -3.22 -7.82
N LEU A 68 -3.15 -3.65 -6.65
CA LEU A 68 -3.49 -4.99 -6.16
C LEU A 68 -5.01 -5.10 -5.96
N PRO A 69 -5.64 -6.21 -6.38
CA PRO A 69 -7.09 -6.37 -6.30
C PRO A 69 -7.60 -6.72 -4.89
N ASP A 70 -6.70 -7.06 -3.96
CA ASP A 70 -7.06 -7.52 -2.62
C ASP A 70 -6.53 -6.53 -1.57
N THR A 71 -7.46 -5.93 -0.82
CA THR A 71 -7.16 -4.95 0.23
C THR A 71 -6.27 -5.49 1.34
N ALA A 72 -6.43 -6.75 1.74
CA ALA A 72 -5.57 -7.36 2.75
C ALA A 72 -4.14 -7.50 2.24
N LYS A 73 -3.96 -7.85 0.96
CA LYS A 73 -2.63 -7.92 0.32
C LYS A 73 -2.00 -6.55 0.14
N GLN A 74 -2.79 -5.51 -0.10
CA GLN A 74 -2.29 -4.13 -0.08
C GLN A 74 -1.72 -3.77 1.29
N GLN A 75 -2.48 -4.01 2.37
CA GLN A 75 -2.03 -3.73 3.74
C GLN A 75 -0.80 -4.56 4.12
N GLU A 76 -0.77 -5.85 3.78
CA GLU A 76 0.37 -6.74 4.04
C GLU A 76 1.65 -6.20 3.39
N LEU A 77 1.56 -5.78 2.12
CA LEU A 77 2.71 -5.26 1.37
C LEU A 77 3.16 -3.87 1.86
N LEU A 78 2.21 -3.00 2.21
CA LEU A 78 2.50 -1.69 2.77
C LEU A 78 3.21 -1.81 4.12
N SER A 79 2.74 -2.70 5.00
CA SER A 79 3.37 -2.96 6.30
C SER A 79 4.80 -3.46 6.13
N ALA A 80 5.01 -4.45 5.26
CA ALA A 80 6.34 -5.01 5.01
C ALA A 80 7.32 -3.94 4.49
N TYR A 81 6.87 -3.03 3.62
CA TYR A 81 7.68 -1.91 3.15
C TYR A 81 8.11 -0.99 4.30
N HIS A 82 7.20 -0.63 5.21
CA HIS A 82 7.53 0.20 6.36
C HIS A 82 8.52 -0.48 7.31
N ASP A 83 8.34 -1.78 7.57
CA ASP A 83 9.25 -2.55 8.42
C ASP A 83 10.67 -2.63 7.82
N LEU A 84 10.77 -2.83 6.50
CA LEU A 84 12.06 -2.83 5.79
C LEU A 84 12.73 -1.45 5.85
N LYS A 85 11.95 -0.36 5.70
CA LYS A 85 12.46 1.01 5.81
C LYS A 85 12.95 1.33 7.23
N ALA A 86 12.25 0.86 8.26
CA ALA A 86 12.65 1.04 9.65
C ALA A 86 13.94 0.27 10.02
N LYS A 87 14.23 -0.83 9.34
CA LYS A 87 15.45 -1.64 9.53
C LYS A 87 16.66 -1.12 8.74
N ALA A 88 16.47 -0.27 7.74
CA ALA A 88 17.58 0.31 6.99
C ALA A 88 18.40 1.23 7.92
N PRO A 89 19.71 1.00 8.10
CA PRO A 89 20.52 1.86 8.94
C PRO A 89 20.64 3.23 8.27
N ALA A 90 19.99 4.23 8.86
CA ALA A 90 20.22 5.63 8.54
C ALA A 90 21.72 5.93 8.76
N GLY A 91 22.47 6.03 7.67
CA GLY A 91 23.88 6.42 7.72
C GLY A 91 24.01 7.88 8.14
N SER A 92 24.15 8.14 9.46
CA SER A 92 25.07 9.10 10.12
C SER A 92 24.69 9.35 11.61
N SER A 93 25.19 8.46 12.49
CA SER A 93 25.74 8.56 13.88
C SER A 93 25.33 9.66 14.91
N PRO A 94 25.67 9.51 16.22
CA PRO A 94 25.73 8.32 17.10
C PRO A 94 24.97 8.51 18.46
N SER A 95 24.63 7.41 19.13
CA SER A 95 24.05 7.35 20.49
C SER A 95 25.05 7.83 21.59
N PRO A 96 24.65 8.08 22.87
CA PRO A 96 24.49 6.94 23.79
C PRO A 96 23.46 7.07 24.95
N LEU A 97 23.00 5.91 25.40
CA LEU A 97 22.59 5.52 26.77
C LEU A 97 21.77 6.48 27.66
N SER A 98 20.61 6.02 28.13
CA SER A 98 20.46 5.63 29.55
C SER A 98 19.20 4.79 29.79
N ARG A 99 19.33 3.80 30.69
CA ARG A 99 18.21 3.11 31.33
C ARG A 99 17.50 4.08 32.29
N SER A 100 16.17 4.23 32.22
CA SER A 100 15.34 4.28 33.43
C SER A 100 13.83 4.20 33.14
N ARG A 101 13.13 3.50 34.04
CA ARG A 101 11.66 3.38 34.13
C ARG A 101 10.99 4.74 34.37
N LYS A 102 9.82 4.99 33.75
CA LYS A 102 8.54 5.38 34.38
C LYS A 102 7.48 5.89 33.36
N ASN A 103 6.31 5.24 33.40
CA ASN A 103 4.95 5.80 33.47
C ASN A 103 4.43 6.83 32.42
N ARG A 104 3.40 6.35 31.67
CA ARG A 104 2.14 7.00 31.23
C ARG A 104 2.12 8.11 30.16
N LYS A 105 1.29 7.81 29.14
CA LYS A 105 0.34 8.64 28.37
C LYS A 105 0.89 9.86 27.64
N GLY A 106 0.92 9.77 26.32
CA GLY A 106 0.95 10.94 25.45
C GLY A 106 1.38 10.62 24.03
N VAL A 107 0.40 10.63 23.12
CA VAL A 107 0.53 11.22 21.78
C VAL A 107 1.70 10.70 20.94
N TRP A 108 1.48 9.59 20.25
CA TRP A 108 2.28 9.21 19.09
C TRP A 108 1.96 10.18 17.94
N GLN A 109 2.57 11.37 17.97
CA GLN A 109 2.79 12.11 16.73
C GLN A 109 4.13 11.65 16.18
N ALA A 110 4.08 10.55 15.42
CA ALA A 110 5.10 10.30 14.43
C ALA A 110 4.87 11.33 13.32
N GLU A 111 5.61 12.44 13.39
CA GLU A 111 5.82 13.34 12.26
C GLU A 111 6.16 12.49 11.03
N PRO A 112 5.49 12.64 9.88
CA PRO A 112 5.71 11.81 8.72
C PRO A 112 7.09 12.14 8.17
N ALA A 113 8.07 11.31 8.52
CA ALA A 113 9.36 11.27 7.87
C ALA A 113 9.13 10.94 6.38
N SER A 114 9.03 11.99 5.58
CA SER A 114 9.17 11.99 4.12
C SER A 114 8.44 10.83 3.43
N SER A 115 7.14 11.04 3.18
CA SER A 115 6.29 10.16 2.38
C SER A 115 6.90 9.97 0.98
N GLU A 116 7.76 8.97 0.80
CA GLU A 116 8.22 8.50 -0.52
C GLU A 116 7.11 7.81 -1.31
N LEU A 117 6.00 7.49 -0.64
CA LEU A 117 4.83 6.83 -1.21
C LEU A 117 3.68 7.83 -1.32
N ASP A 118 3.21 8.06 -2.54
CA ASP A 118 2.01 8.84 -2.86
C ASP A 118 0.71 8.02 -2.65
N CYS A 119 0.63 7.26 -1.55
CA CYS A 119 -0.55 6.48 -1.19
C CYS A 119 -1.09 6.80 0.21
N CYS A 120 -2.38 6.53 0.40
CA CYS A 120 -3.13 6.75 1.63
C CYS A 120 -4.00 5.52 1.92
N VAL A 121 -4.29 5.27 3.20
CA VAL A 121 -5.18 4.20 3.62
C VAL A 121 -6.57 4.76 3.91
N CYS A 122 -7.60 4.21 3.27
CA CYS A 122 -9.00 4.55 3.54
C CYS A 122 -9.38 4.14 4.98
N PRO A 123 -9.90 5.04 5.83
CA PRO A 123 -10.26 4.71 7.20
C PRO A 123 -11.47 3.77 7.31
N THR A 124 -12.34 3.73 6.31
CA THR A 124 -13.57 2.94 6.32
C THR A 124 -13.34 1.48 5.95
N CYS A 125 -12.64 1.23 4.83
CA CYS A 125 -12.45 -0.12 4.27
C CYS A 125 -10.99 -0.60 4.27
N GLN A 126 -10.05 0.21 4.75
CA GLN A 126 -8.61 -0.07 4.77
C GLN A 126 -7.96 -0.24 3.38
N GLN A 127 -8.63 0.17 2.31
CA GLN A 127 -8.05 0.12 0.96
C GLN A 127 -6.88 1.11 0.84
N VAL A 128 -5.78 0.67 0.21
CA VAL A 128 -4.66 1.55 -0.12
C VAL A 128 -4.92 2.18 -1.48
N LEU A 129 -4.91 3.51 -1.52
CA LEU A 129 -5.29 4.32 -2.68
C LEU A 129 -4.22 5.38 -2.93
N THR A 130 -4.21 5.97 -4.13
CA THR A 130 -3.44 7.20 -4.31
C THR A 130 -4.11 8.37 -3.60
N GLN A 131 -3.35 9.43 -3.35
CA GLN A 131 -3.91 10.66 -2.77
C GLN A 131 -5.04 11.26 -3.62
N GLN A 132 -4.99 11.07 -4.96
CA GLN A 132 -6.01 11.59 -5.89
C GLN A 132 -7.30 10.77 -5.86
N ASP A 133 -7.19 9.45 -5.69
CA ASP A 133 -8.33 8.53 -5.71
C ASP A 133 -9.13 8.57 -4.40
N LEU A 134 -8.48 8.93 -3.28
CA LEU A 134 -9.07 8.87 -1.94
C LEU A 134 -10.38 9.67 -1.82
N LEU A 135 -10.44 10.89 -2.37
CA LEU A 135 -11.63 11.73 -2.25
C LEU A 135 -12.83 11.13 -3.01
N SER A 136 -12.60 10.68 -4.23
CA SER A 136 -13.65 10.04 -5.05
C SER A 136 -14.12 8.74 -4.41
N HIS A 137 -13.20 7.95 -3.85
CA HIS A 137 -13.52 6.72 -3.12
C HIS A 137 -14.30 6.98 -1.83
N GLN A 138 -13.95 8.02 -1.06
CA GLN A 138 -14.67 8.38 0.17
C GLN A 138 -16.11 8.81 -0.09
N ALA A 139 -16.38 9.46 -1.22
CA ALA A 139 -17.75 9.81 -1.60
C ALA A 139 -18.65 8.55 -1.72
N LEU A 140 -18.10 7.44 -2.23
CA LEU A 140 -18.85 6.17 -2.33
C LEU A 140 -19.26 5.61 -0.97
N HIS A 141 -18.47 5.81 0.08
CA HIS A 141 -18.85 5.41 1.44
C HIS A 141 -19.95 6.28 2.04
N LEU A 142 -20.01 7.56 1.66
CA LEU A 142 -21.06 8.49 2.13
C LEU A 142 -22.42 8.16 1.48
N GLU A 143 -22.43 7.77 0.21
CA GLU A 143 -23.64 7.37 -0.51
C GLU A 143 -24.26 6.08 0.05
N GLU A 144 -23.46 5.18 0.63
CA GLU A 144 -23.97 3.96 1.31
C GLU A 144 -24.63 4.28 2.68
N ASP A 145 -24.15 5.32 3.39
CA ASP A 145 -24.70 5.75 4.68
C ASP A 145 -25.98 6.60 4.54
N GLU A 146 -26.25 7.18 3.36
CA GLU A 146 -27.43 8.00 3.07
C GLU A 146 -28.72 7.20 2.80
N PHE A 147 -28.71 5.87 2.93
CA PHE A 147 -29.96 5.10 2.95
C PHE A 147 -30.58 5.14 4.36
N PRO A 148 -31.69 5.88 4.59
CA PRO A 148 -32.29 5.93 5.92
C PRO A 148 -32.72 4.52 6.30
N SER A 149 -32.19 4.02 7.42
CA SER A 149 -32.64 2.74 7.99
C SER A 149 -34.18 2.74 8.09
N LEU A 150 -34.83 1.60 7.81
CA LEU A 150 -36.31 1.49 7.84
C LEU A 150 -36.94 1.92 9.18
N GLN A 151 -36.15 2.04 10.25
CA GLN A 151 -36.58 2.59 11.53
C GLN A 151 -36.84 4.11 11.49
N ALA A 152 -36.19 4.87 10.61
CA ALA A 152 -36.42 6.31 10.44
C ALA A 152 -37.77 6.60 9.76
N ILE A 153 -38.24 5.71 8.88
CA ILE A 153 -39.51 5.86 8.15
C ILE A 153 -40.72 5.61 9.08
N SER A 154 -40.56 4.81 10.13
CA SER A 154 -41.65 4.52 11.09
C SER A 154 -42.11 5.73 11.91
N ARG A 155 -41.35 6.83 11.95
CA ARG A 155 -41.73 8.04 12.73
C ARG A 155 -42.45 9.11 11.89
N ILE A 156 -42.55 8.92 10.57
CA ILE A 156 -43.14 9.91 9.66
C ILE A 156 -44.63 9.61 9.38
N ILE A 157 -45.12 8.42 9.76
CA ILE A 157 -46.53 8.01 9.60
C ILE A 157 -47.21 7.82 10.98
N SER A 158 -47.16 8.84 11.83
CA SER A 158 -47.97 8.90 13.06
C SER A 158 -48.62 10.27 13.20
#